data_AF-A0A316B7P8-F1
#
_entry.id   AF-A0A316B7P8-F1
#
_cell.length_a   1.000
_cell.length_b   1.000
_cell.length_c   1.000
_cell.angle_alpha   90.00
_cell.angle_beta   90.00
_cell.angle_gamma   90.00
#
_symmetry.space_group_name_H-M   'P 1'
#
loop_
_entity.id
_entity.type
_entity.pdbx_description
1 polymer ?
#
loop_
_entity_poly.entity_id
_entity_poly.type
_entity_poly.pdbx_seq_one_letter_code
_entity_poly.pdbx_strand_id
1 'polypeptide(L)'
;MPFKISKSALLAGLLLPTAGMAYFTQNDAGREVFSFMNTFDGPRNTALEKAAGALFTSDPTIALVNPASLIMPEGKNHMAEAHWQTGDFADNQGSLSYTGHYQKYILQLGYNWLDYGTIEGYDDYGDATGKDYNPFSQLITATIAFPMKHFSFGATIKFATDNLADDEGARTAMGAAFDWGITWQSESKLFGLALAARDFGCLLRDYVDDDENQYYPMSQTFIFSGYMRARAIPRLTLFAAAEFPRFAEPFLNLAGEYNLGKSFFVRLGFSRTWLDLYRDALELMASENRPDETNRAHMLSAGLGYIHPLFSVDYSFSYLAQGLGQEHRLGIRFNF
;
A
#
# COMPACT_ATOMS: atom_id res chain seq x y z
N MET A 1 21.44 -26.67 -14.47
CA MET A 1 20.29 -26.80 -15.41
C MET A 1 19.84 -25.40 -15.79
N PRO A 2 19.81 -25.03 -17.08
CA PRO A 2 19.41 -23.69 -17.49
C PRO A 2 17.88 -23.53 -17.35
N PHE A 3 17.46 -22.41 -16.79
CA PHE A 3 16.05 -22.01 -16.69
C PHE A 3 15.47 -21.87 -18.11
N LYS A 4 14.60 -22.80 -18.54
CA LYS A 4 13.76 -22.59 -19.72
C LYS A 4 12.54 -21.78 -19.28
N ILE A 5 12.61 -20.46 -19.44
CA ILE A 5 11.44 -19.59 -19.38
C ILE A 5 10.53 -20.01 -20.55
N SER A 6 9.31 -20.48 -20.27
CA SER A 6 8.40 -20.91 -21.34
C SER A 6 8.00 -19.70 -22.19
N LYS A 7 7.84 -19.89 -23.50
CA LYS A 7 7.40 -18.83 -24.43
C LYS A 7 6.07 -18.18 -24.00
N SER A 8 5.24 -18.90 -23.23
CA SER A 8 4.00 -18.40 -22.62
C SER A 8 4.22 -17.42 -21.46
N ALA A 9 5.27 -17.60 -20.63
CA ALA A 9 5.62 -16.62 -19.59
C ALA A 9 6.15 -15.32 -20.20
N LEU A 10 6.84 -15.40 -21.34
CA LEU A 10 7.31 -14.23 -22.08
C LEU A 10 6.15 -13.44 -22.72
N LEU A 11 5.13 -14.13 -23.23
CA LEU A 11 3.89 -13.50 -23.73
C LEU A 11 3.08 -12.86 -22.59
N ALA A 12 2.97 -13.52 -21.43
CA ALA A 12 2.27 -12.97 -20.26
C ALA A 12 2.97 -11.70 -19.71
N GLY A 13 4.32 -11.70 -19.70
CA GLY A 13 5.11 -10.53 -19.33
C GLY A 13 4.98 -9.35 -20.31
N LEU A 14 4.72 -9.61 -21.59
CA LEU A 14 4.45 -8.58 -22.61
C LEU A 14 3.01 -8.03 -22.57
N LEU A 15 2.03 -8.83 -22.14
CA LEU A 15 0.63 -8.42 -22.08
C LEU A 15 0.29 -7.52 -20.88
N LEU A 16 0.96 -7.74 -19.74
CA LEU A 16 0.78 -6.94 -18.51
C LEU A 16 1.02 -5.42 -18.72
N PRO A 17 2.12 -4.97 -19.36
CA PRO A 17 2.31 -3.53 -19.59
C PRO A 17 1.33 -2.96 -20.61
N THR A 18 0.93 -3.72 -21.64
CA THR A 18 -0.06 -3.24 -22.64
C THR A 18 -1.47 -3.08 -22.06
N ALA A 19 -1.87 -3.97 -21.14
CA ALA A 19 -3.16 -3.86 -20.45
C ALA A 19 -3.18 -2.71 -19.43
N GLY A 20 -2.06 -2.47 -18.74
CA GLY A 20 -1.91 -1.35 -17.81
C GLY A 20 -2.05 0.02 -18.47
N MET A 21 -1.40 0.21 -19.63
CA MET A 21 -1.50 1.45 -20.42
C MET A 21 -2.88 1.69 -21.03
N ALA A 22 -3.74 0.67 -21.11
CA ALA A 22 -5.13 0.81 -21.55
C ALA A 22 -6.08 1.17 -20.39
N TYR A 23 -5.70 0.84 -19.15
CA TYR A 23 -6.51 1.11 -17.97
C TYR A 23 -6.29 2.52 -17.42
N PHE A 24 -5.08 3.08 -17.53
CA PHE A 24 -4.79 4.48 -17.22
C PHE A 24 -4.72 5.32 -18.50
N THR A 25 -5.26 6.53 -18.48
CA THR A 25 -4.99 7.55 -19.52
C THR A 25 -4.45 8.81 -18.85
N GLN A 26 -3.47 9.48 -19.46
CA GLN A 26 -2.82 10.65 -18.87
C GLN A 26 -3.81 11.77 -18.51
N ASN A 27 -4.91 11.91 -19.26
CA ASN A 27 -5.96 12.89 -19.01
C ASN A 27 -6.81 12.59 -17.77
N ASP A 28 -6.74 11.37 -17.24
CA ASP A 28 -7.46 10.93 -16.05
C ASP A 28 -6.61 11.08 -14.77
N ALA A 29 -5.36 11.55 -14.86
CA ALA A 29 -4.48 11.66 -13.70
C ALA A 29 -5.08 12.57 -12.59
N GLY A 30 -5.07 12.08 -11.35
CA GLY A 30 -5.46 12.86 -10.16
C GLY A 30 -6.96 13.09 -9.98
N ARG A 31 -7.83 12.36 -10.69
CA ARG A 31 -9.30 12.48 -10.57
C ARG A 31 -9.92 11.65 -9.43
N GLU A 32 -9.10 10.95 -8.66
CA GLU A 32 -9.55 10.14 -7.53
C GLU A 32 -9.76 10.97 -6.26
N VAL A 33 -10.81 10.65 -5.51
CA VAL A 33 -11.01 11.17 -4.15
C VAL A 33 -10.36 10.26 -3.10
N PHE A 34 -10.06 10.82 -1.93
CA PHE A 34 -9.48 10.12 -0.78
C PHE A 34 -8.14 9.43 -1.06
N SER A 35 -7.25 10.07 -1.82
CA SER A 35 -5.92 9.52 -2.16
C SER A 35 -5.06 9.17 -0.93
N PHE A 36 -5.30 9.81 0.23
CA PHE A 36 -4.65 9.49 1.50
C PHE A 36 -4.89 8.05 1.96
N MET A 37 -5.93 7.37 1.49
CA MET A 37 -6.17 5.95 1.85
C MET A 37 -4.99 5.05 1.48
N ASN A 38 -4.20 5.45 0.48
CA ASN A 38 -3.02 4.73 0.02
C ASN A 38 -1.76 5.00 0.86
N THR A 39 -1.79 5.82 1.90
CA THR A 39 -0.59 6.14 2.72
C THR A 39 -0.52 5.35 4.03
N PHE A 40 -1.59 4.67 4.46
CA PHE A 40 -1.68 3.95 5.74
C PHE A 40 -0.95 2.59 5.79
N ASP A 41 0.08 2.39 4.97
CA ASP A 41 0.80 1.12 4.96
C ASP A 41 1.67 0.95 6.20
N GLY A 42 1.61 -0.25 6.78
CA GLY A 42 2.47 -0.61 7.89
C GLY A 42 3.97 -0.52 7.55
N PRO A 43 4.84 -0.42 8.57
CA PRO A 43 6.28 -0.30 8.36
C PRO A 43 6.87 -1.43 7.50
N ARG A 44 6.43 -2.67 7.70
CA ARG A 44 6.91 -3.80 6.90
C ARG A 44 6.53 -3.67 5.42
N ASN A 45 5.29 -3.31 5.13
CA ASN A 45 4.81 -3.19 3.75
C ASN A 45 5.43 -1.99 3.05
N THR A 46 5.57 -0.87 3.75
CA THR A 46 6.32 0.30 3.28
C THR A 46 7.77 -0.06 2.95
N ALA A 47 8.49 -0.73 3.85
CA ALA A 47 9.88 -1.14 3.62
C ALA A 47 10.06 -2.07 2.41
N LEU A 48 8.97 -2.72 1.98
CA LEU A 48 8.93 -3.60 0.82
C LEU A 48 8.18 -2.96 -0.37
N GLU A 49 7.89 -1.66 -0.33
CA GLU A 49 7.15 -0.93 -1.37
C GLU A 49 5.85 -1.64 -1.78
N LYS A 50 5.11 -2.21 -0.81
CA LYS A 50 3.89 -3.00 -1.00
C LYS A 50 4.05 -4.25 -1.88
N ALA A 51 5.27 -4.64 -2.25
CA ALA A 51 5.53 -5.77 -3.13
C ALA A 51 5.19 -7.14 -2.50
N ALA A 52 5.04 -7.19 -1.18
CA ALA A 52 4.81 -8.41 -0.40
C ALA A 52 3.39 -8.98 -0.49
N GLY A 53 2.51 -8.43 -1.34
CA GLY A 53 1.09 -8.78 -1.45
C GLY A 53 0.80 -10.28 -1.69
N ALA A 54 1.74 -11.07 -2.21
CA ALA A 54 1.55 -12.50 -2.46
C ALA A 54 2.03 -13.43 -1.33
N LEU A 55 2.71 -12.90 -0.31
CA LEU A 55 3.27 -13.72 0.76
C LEU A 55 2.31 -13.76 1.96
N PHE A 56 1.92 -14.98 2.34
CA PHE A 56 1.21 -15.19 3.59
C PHE A 56 2.00 -14.68 4.80
N THR A 57 1.38 -13.80 5.58
CA THR A 57 2.01 -13.15 6.72
C THR A 57 1.02 -12.97 7.87
N SER A 58 1.55 -13.02 9.09
CA SER A 58 0.81 -12.68 10.31
C SER A 58 0.87 -11.18 10.63
N ASP A 59 1.43 -10.36 9.75
CA ASP A 59 1.42 -8.91 9.84
C ASP A 59 0.03 -8.38 9.45
N PRO A 60 -0.75 -7.81 10.39
CA PRO A 60 -2.09 -7.32 10.12
C PRO A 60 -2.17 -6.29 9.00
N THR A 61 -1.14 -5.45 8.82
CA THR A 61 -1.15 -4.40 7.79
C THR A 61 -1.19 -4.92 6.37
N ILE A 62 -0.89 -6.20 6.13
CA ILE A 62 -1.02 -6.80 4.79
C ILE A 62 -2.44 -6.70 4.26
N ALA A 63 -3.45 -6.58 5.13
CA ALA A 63 -4.84 -6.48 4.72
C ALA A 63 -5.14 -5.27 3.83
N LEU A 64 -4.40 -4.16 3.99
CA LEU A 64 -4.51 -2.96 3.14
C LEU A 64 -3.80 -3.11 1.79
N VAL A 65 -2.92 -4.11 1.65
CA VAL A 65 -2.23 -4.42 0.40
C VAL A 65 -2.96 -5.55 -0.34
N ASN A 66 -3.22 -6.64 0.35
CA ASN A 66 -3.98 -7.78 -0.13
C ASN A 66 -4.62 -8.53 1.06
N PRO A 67 -5.95 -8.45 1.24
CA PRO A 67 -6.62 -9.11 2.36
C PRO A 67 -6.47 -10.64 2.36
N ALA A 68 -6.24 -11.27 1.21
CA ALA A 68 -6.07 -12.72 1.13
C ALA A 68 -4.76 -13.22 1.75
N SER A 69 -3.76 -12.36 1.93
CA SER A 69 -2.44 -12.77 2.43
C SER A 69 -2.33 -12.76 3.95
N LEU A 70 -3.39 -12.34 4.65
CA LEU A 70 -3.46 -12.35 6.11
C LEU A 70 -3.62 -13.78 6.65
N ILE A 71 -2.77 -14.17 7.59
CA ILE A 71 -2.86 -15.43 8.34
C ILE A 71 -2.68 -15.18 9.84
N MET A 72 -3.07 -16.15 10.67
CA MET A 72 -2.77 -16.11 12.10
C MET A 72 -1.42 -16.76 12.42
N PRO A 73 -0.69 -16.24 13.43
CA PRO A 73 0.45 -16.92 13.99
C PRO A 73 0.03 -18.24 14.65
N GLU A 74 0.91 -19.23 14.60
CA GLU A 74 0.62 -20.56 15.14
C GLU A 74 0.40 -20.51 16.66
N GLY A 75 -0.70 -21.11 17.13
CA GLY A 75 -1.05 -21.17 18.56
C GLY A 75 -1.56 -19.86 19.15
N LYS A 76 -1.91 -18.86 18.32
CA LYS A 76 -2.43 -17.55 18.75
C LYS A 76 -3.78 -17.27 18.15
N ASN A 77 -4.65 -16.66 18.94
CA ASN A 77 -6.04 -16.48 18.57
C ASN A 77 -6.36 -15.04 18.19
N HIS A 78 -5.57 -14.11 18.71
CA HIS A 78 -5.74 -12.68 18.50
C HIS A 78 -4.41 -11.98 18.24
N MET A 79 -4.48 -10.89 17.47
CA MET A 79 -3.38 -9.97 17.25
C MET A 79 -3.89 -8.54 17.39
N ALA A 80 -3.08 -7.70 18.01
CA ALA A 80 -3.29 -6.26 17.99
C ALA A 80 -2.03 -5.60 17.44
N GLU A 81 -2.20 -4.60 16.59
CA GLU A 81 -1.09 -3.82 16.06
C GLU A 81 -1.38 -2.33 16.17
N ALA A 82 -0.35 -1.58 16.50
CA ALA A 82 -0.31 -0.14 16.36
C ALA A 82 0.91 0.24 15.53
N HIS A 83 0.76 1.13 14.56
CA HIS A 83 1.90 1.77 13.93
C HIS A 83 1.71 3.27 13.80
N TRP A 84 2.84 3.97 13.78
CA TRP A 84 2.92 5.41 13.71
C TRP A 84 3.91 5.79 12.62
N GLN A 85 3.58 6.85 11.91
CA GLN A 85 4.39 7.48 10.89
C GLN A 85 4.65 8.93 11.30
N THR A 86 5.86 9.38 11.03
CA THR A 86 6.27 10.78 11.14
C THR A 86 7.20 11.10 9.97
N GLY A 87 7.08 12.30 9.42
CA GLY A 87 7.88 12.77 8.30
C GLY A 87 7.39 14.12 7.81
N ASP A 88 7.98 14.58 6.70
CA ASP A 88 7.80 15.95 6.21
C ASP A 88 6.39 16.26 5.65
N PHE A 89 5.55 15.24 5.37
CA PHE A 89 4.18 15.42 4.85
C PHE A 89 3.06 15.30 5.88
N ALA A 90 3.35 14.74 7.05
CA ALA A 90 2.33 14.46 8.04
C ALA A 90 2.95 14.55 9.43
N ASP A 91 2.45 15.51 10.21
CA ASP A 91 2.82 15.69 11.61
C ASP A 91 2.50 14.43 12.41
N ASN A 92 1.36 13.81 12.11
CA ASN A 92 0.92 12.61 12.81
C ASN A 92 -0.01 11.74 11.94
N GLN A 93 0.51 10.57 11.57
CA GLN A 93 -0.27 9.54 10.89
C GLN A 93 -0.09 8.20 11.61
N GLY A 94 -1.14 7.39 11.67
CA GLY A 94 -0.98 6.03 12.15
C GLY A 94 -2.21 5.14 11.99
N SER A 95 -2.08 3.94 12.54
CA SER A 95 -3.09 2.89 12.44
C SER A 95 -3.14 2.06 13.70
N LEU A 96 -4.34 1.59 14.01
CA LEU A 96 -4.64 0.56 14.98
C LEU A 96 -5.40 -0.55 14.29
N SER A 97 -5.00 -1.80 14.51
CA SER A 97 -5.74 -2.95 14.03
C SER A 97 -5.89 -4.03 15.09
N TYR A 98 -7.03 -4.71 15.04
CA TYR A 98 -7.31 -5.88 15.85
C TYR A 98 -7.75 -7.00 14.94
N THR A 99 -7.04 -8.12 15.01
CA THR A 99 -7.29 -9.32 14.19
C THR A 99 -7.63 -10.49 15.11
N GLY A 100 -8.67 -11.24 14.76
CA GLY A 100 -9.04 -12.48 15.42
C GLY A 100 -9.36 -13.56 14.40
N HIS A 101 -9.36 -14.81 14.84
CA HIS A 101 -9.85 -15.92 14.01
C HIS A 101 -11.20 -16.40 14.51
N TYR A 102 -12.07 -16.76 13.57
CA TYR A 102 -13.34 -17.39 13.84
C TYR A 102 -13.51 -18.57 12.88
N GLN A 103 -13.40 -19.79 13.43
CA GLN A 103 -13.38 -21.02 12.65
C GLN A 103 -12.26 -21.00 11.58
N LYS A 104 -12.65 -20.93 10.31
CA LYS A 104 -11.77 -20.90 9.14
C LYS A 104 -11.53 -19.48 8.60
N TYR A 105 -12.19 -18.49 9.17
CA TYR A 105 -12.10 -17.09 8.76
C TYR A 105 -11.19 -16.32 9.71
N ILE A 106 -10.50 -15.33 9.17
CA ILE A 106 -9.73 -14.35 9.92
C ILE A 106 -10.44 -13.02 9.72
N LEU A 107 -10.78 -12.35 10.81
CA LEU A 107 -11.48 -11.08 10.83
C LEU A 107 -10.55 -10.02 11.37
N GLN A 108 -10.49 -8.88 10.72
CA GLN A 108 -9.72 -7.74 11.20
C GLN A 108 -10.57 -6.48 11.14
N LEU A 109 -10.46 -5.67 12.20
CA LEU A 109 -10.95 -4.30 12.22
C LEU A 109 -9.73 -3.37 12.30
N GLY A 110 -9.72 -2.34 11.48
CA GLY A 110 -8.68 -1.33 11.43
C GLY A 110 -9.25 0.07 11.57
N TYR A 111 -8.49 0.94 12.20
CA TYR A 111 -8.75 2.38 12.27
C TYR A 111 -7.44 3.10 11.97
N ASN A 112 -7.48 4.01 11.00
CA ASN A 112 -6.32 4.79 10.57
C ASN A 112 -6.69 6.27 10.64
N TRP A 113 -5.70 7.10 10.95
CA TRP A 113 -5.86 8.55 11.02
C TRP A 113 -4.66 9.24 10.39
N LEU A 114 -4.93 10.40 9.80
CA LEU A 114 -3.95 11.32 9.26
C LEU A 114 -4.33 12.73 9.72
N ASP A 115 -3.44 13.31 10.50
CA ASP A 115 -3.51 14.69 10.98
C ASP A 115 -2.50 15.53 10.20
N TYR A 116 -3.00 16.55 9.52
CA TYR A 116 -2.20 17.44 8.69
C TYR A 116 -1.56 18.58 9.49
N GLY A 117 -1.81 18.64 10.80
CA GLY A 117 -1.37 19.72 11.66
C GLY A 117 -2.24 20.97 11.48
N THR A 118 -1.73 22.08 12.02
CA THR A 118 -2.43 23.37 11.97
C THR A 118 -1.98 24.16 10.75
N ILE A 119 -2.95 24.54 9.91
CA ILE A 119 -2.74 25.35 8.71
C ILE A 119 -3.31 26.74 8.95
N GLU A 120 -2.44 27.75 8.92
CA GLU A 120 -2.86 29.15 8.97
C GLU A 120 -3.61 29.54 7.69
N GLY A 121 -4.78 30.18 7.85
CA GLY A 121 -5.59 30.67 6.74
C GLY A 121 -5.11 32.01 6.19
N TYR A 122 -4.96 32.11 4.87
CA TYR A 122 -4.61 33.34 4.16
C TYR A 122 -5.74 33.77 3.22
N ASP A 123 -5.91 35.08 3.04
CA ASP A 123 -6.84 35.62 2.05
C ASP A 123 -6.23 35.69 0.64
N ASP A 124 -7.03 36.13 -0.33
CA ASP A 124 -6.61 36.25 -1.75
C ASP A 124 -5.46 37.23 -1.97
N TYR A 125 -5.18 38.11 -1.00
CA TYR A 125 -4.09 39.09 -1.04
C TYR A 125 -2.83 38.58 -0.33
N GLY A 126 -2.89 37.39 0.29
CA GLY A 126 -1.79 36.79 1.04
C GLY A 126 -1.67 37.32 2.46
N ASP A 127 -2.70 37.98 2.99
CA ASP A 127 -2.75 38.41 4.38
C ASP A 127 -3.36 37.30 5.26
N ALA A 128 -2.79 37.10 6.46
CA ALA A 128 -3.29 36.11 7.40
C ALA A 128 -4.69 36.50 7.91
N THR A 129 -5.63 35.57 7.78
CA THR A 129 -7.04 35.77 8.19
C THR A 129 -7.24 35.62 9.70
N GLY A 130 -6.25 35.08 10.42
CA GLY A 130 -6.34 34.76 11.84
C GLY A 130 -7.22 33.54 12.14
N LYS A 131 -7.60 32.76 11.12
CA LYS A 131 -8.23 31.45 11.25
C LYS A 131 -7.19 30.35 11.07
N ASP A 132 -7.30 29.33 11.91
CA ASP A 132 -6.49 28.12 11.85
C ASP A 132 -7.38 26.94 11.43
N TYR A 133 -6.93 26.17 10.46
CA TYR A 133 -7.57 24.93 10.02
C TYR A 133 -6.81 23.73 10.57
N ASN A 134 -7.53 22.68 10.95
CA ASN A 134 -6.93 21.43 11.43
C ASN A 134 -7.51 20.26 10.62
N PRO A 135 -7.06 20.07 9.37
CA PRO A 135 -7.58 19.01 8.53
C PRO A 135 -7.31 17.65 9.15
N PHE A 136 -8.30 16.77 9.09
CA PHE A 136 -8.24 15.43 9.69
C PHE A 136 -8.93 14.39 8.82
N SER A 137 -8.14 13.38 8.45
CA SER A 137 -8.54 12.27 7.60
C SER A 137 -8.60 10.97 8.39
N GLN A 138 -9.64 10.17 8.19
CA GLN A 138 -9.83 8.89 8.89
C GLN A 138 -10.23 7.78 7.93
N LEU A 139 -9.81 6.55 8.25
CA LEU A 139 -10.17 5.35 7.51
C LEU A 139 -10.48 4.20 8.46
N ILE A 140 -11.71 3.71 8.42
CA ILE A 140 -12.15 2.50 9.11
C ILE A 140 -12.17 1.34 8.12
N THR A 141 -11.59 0.21 8.52
CA THR A 141 -11.56 -1.00 7.69
C THR A 141 -12.13 -2.21 8.42
N ALA A 142 -12.82 -3.06 7.67
CA ALA A 142 -13.28 -4.36 8.12
C ALA A 142 -12.90 -5.42 7.08
N THR A 143 -12.00 -6.32 7.46
CA THR A 143 -11.42 -7.33 6.58
C THR A 143 -11.86 -8.73 6.99
N ILE A 144 -12.15 -9.56 5.99
CA ILE A 144 -12.32 -11.00 6.14
C ILE A 144 -11.34 -11.73 5.22
N ALA A 145 -10.58 -12.67 5.77
CA ALA A 145 -9.71 -13.56 5.01
C ALA A 145 -10.12 -15.02 5.23
N PHE A 146 -10.03 -15.82 4.17
CA PHE A 146 -10.40 -17.22 4.14
C PHE A 146 -9.23 -18.06 3.59
N PRO A 147 -8.24 -18.40 4.45
CA PRO A 147 -7.10 -19.21 4.06
C PRO A 147 -7.49 -20.68 3.85
N MET A 148 -7.12 -21.23 2.70
CA MET A 148 -7.11 -22.65 2.39
C MET A 148 -5.66 -23.16 2.27
N LYS A 149 -5.49 -24.44 1.93
CA LYS A 149 -4.16 -25.10 1.87
C LYS A 149 -3.17 -24.43 0.90
N HIS A 150 -3.63 -24.08 -0.29
CA HIS A 150 -2.82 -23.47 -1.35
C HIS A 150 -3.36 -22.14 -1.84
N PHE A 151 -4.62 -21.86 -1.57
CA PHE A 151 -5.30 -20.64 -1.99
C PHE A 151 -5.80 -19.92 -0.74
N SER A 152 -5.91 -18.61 -0.82
CA SER A 152 -6.61 -17.81 0.17
C SER A 152 -7.39 -16.74 -0.56
N PHE A 153 -8.54 -16.38 -0.01
CA PHE A 153 -9.40 -15.34 -0.52
C PHE A 153 -9.55 -14.29 0.57
N GLY A 154 -9.66 -13.03 0.20
CA GLY A 154 -9.87 -11.97 1.16
C GLY A 154 -10.71 -10.85 0.57
N ALA A 155 -11.38 -10.13 1.47
CA ALA A 155 -12.19 -8.97 1.15
C ALA A 155 -12.08 -7.94 2.28
N THR A 156 -12.07 -6.67 1.93
CA THR A 156 -12.07 -5.55 2.88
C THR A 156 -13.14 -4.55 2.49
N ILE A 157 -13.88 -4.04 3.46
CA ILE A 157 -14.73 -2.86 3.28
C ILE A 157 -14.04 -1.70 4.00
N LYS A 158 -14.06 -0.54 3.35
CA LYS A 158 -13.41 0.69 3.79
C LYS A 158 -14.44 1.80 3.88
N PHE A 159 -14.39 2.57 4.96
CA PHE A 159 -15.15 3.80 5.14
C PHE A 159 -14.16 4.92 5.45
N ALA A 160 -14.10 5.91 4.56
CA ALA A 160 -13.21 7.05 4.67
C ALA A 160 -14.02 8.29 5.06
N THR A 161 -13.45 9.13 5.90
CA THR A 161 -13.97 10.45 6.22
C THR A 161 -12.84 11.46 6.16
N ASP A 162 -13.13 12.64 5.65
CA ASP A 162 -12.14 13.70 5.49
C ASP A 162 -12.76 15.05 5.85
N ASN A 163 -12.17 15.72 6.83
CA ASN A 163 -12.52 17.08 7.23
C ASN A 163 -11.35 17.99 6.83
N LEU A 164 -11.61 18.96 5.97
CA LEU A 164 -10.57 19.91 5.51
C LEU A 164 -10.68 21.28 6.19
N ALA A 165 -11.91 21.73 6.45
CA ALA A 165 -12.18 23.03 7.05
C ALA A 165 -13.57 23.01 7.72
N ASP A 166 -13.72 23.82 8.76
CA ASP A 166 -14.96 23.99 9.53
C ASP A 166 -15.60 25.37 9.26
N ASP A 167 -15.60 25.81 8.00
CA ASP A 167 -16.24 27.06 7.55
C ASP A 167 -17.73 26.88 7.21
N GLU A 168 -18.45 27.99 7.07
CA GLU A 168 -19.84 27.98 6.62
C GLU A 168 -19.98 27.33 5.23
N GLY A 169 -20.75 26.25 5.14
CA GLY A 169 -20.97 25.47 3.91
C GLY A 169 -19.98 24.32 3.69
N ALA A 170 -18.91 24.23 4.51
CA ALA A 170 -18.03 23.08 4.53
C ALA A 170 -18.61 21.94 5.39
N ARG A 171 -18.43 20.70 4.96
CA ARG A 171 -18.82 19.51 5.72
C ARG A 171 -17.81 18.39 5.51
N THR A 172 -17.77 17.45 6.45
CA THR A 172 -16.92 16.26 6.35
C THR A 172 -17.32 15.40 5.15
N ALA A 173 -16.42 15.20 4.21
CA ALA A 173 -16.64 14.27 3.10
C ALA A 173 -16.62 12.83 3.60
N MET A 174 -17.40 11.97 2.96
CA MET A 174 -17.49 10.54 3.31
C MET A 174 -17.40 9.70 2.04
N GLY A 175 -16.63 8.61 2.12
CA GLY A 175 -16.45 7.67 1.03
C GLY A 175 -16.55 6.23 1.51
N ALA A 176 -16.95 5.33 0.62
CA ALA A 176 -16.89 3.90 0.87
C ALA A 176 -16.22 3.17 -0.29
N ALA A 177 -15.37 2.22 0.06
CA ALA A 177 -14.61 1.41 -0.88
C ALA A 177 -14.63 -0.06 -0.49
N PHE A 178 -14.32 -0.89 -1.47
CA PHE A 178 -14.17 -2.33 -1.29
C PHE A 178 -12.88 -2.81 -1.96
N ASP A 179 -12.20 -3.72 -1.27
CA ASP A 179 -11.04 -4.43 -1.76
C ASP A 179 -11.31 -5.93 -1.77
N TRP A 180 -10.66 -6.64 -2.68
CA TRP A 180 -10.62 -8.09 -2.66
C TRP A 180 -9.27 -8.61 -3.14
N GLY A 181 -8.99 -9.87 -2.80
CA GLY A 181 -7.78 -10.52 -3.27
C GLY A 181 -7.85 -12.02 -3.25
N ILE A 182 -6.94 -12.62 -4.01
CA ILE A 182 -6.71 -14.05 -4.09
C ILE A 182 -5.20 -14.27 -4.05
N THR A 183 -4.75 -15.12 -3.14
CA THR A 183 -3.34 -15.49 -3.00
C THR A 183 -3.20 -16.99 -3.21
N TRP A 184 -2.20 -17.39 -4.00
CA TRP A 184 -1.83 -18.78 -4.21
C TRP A 184 -0.38 -19.03 -3.80
N GLN A 185 -0.13 -20.14 -3.10
CA GLN A 185 1.20 -20.58 -2.69
C GLN A 185 1.47 -22.01 -3.17
N SER A 186 2.65 -22.20 -3.77
CA SER A 186 3.13 -23.53 -4.17
C SER A 186 3.26 -24.49 -2.98
N GLU A 187 3.11 -25.80 -3.22
CA GLU A 187 3.32 -26.83 -2.19
C GLU A 187 4.70 -26.76 -1.52
N SER A 188 5.72 -26.40 -2.30
CA SER A 188 7.10 -26.23 -1.81
C SER A 188 7.30 -24.98 -0.95
N LYS A 189 6.31 -24.06 -0.90
CA LYS A 189 6.36 -22.74 -0.28
C LYS A 189 7.49 -21.83 -0.80
N LEU A 190 8.11 -22.19 -1.93
CA LEU A 190 9.22 -21.43 -2.51
C LEU A 190 8.75 -20.22 -3.30
N PHE A 191 7.58 -20.30 -3.91
CA PHE A 191 6.99 -19.19 -4.66
C PHE A 191 5.48 -19.16 -4.47
N GLY A 192 4.91 -17.98 -4.72
CA GLY A 192 3.48 -17.73 -4.71
C GLY A 192 3.14 -16.52 -5.57
N LEU A 193 1.87 -16.41 -5.90
CA LEU A 193 1.30 -15.37 -6.76
C LEU A 193 0.02 -14.84 -6.11
N ALA A 194 -0.30 -13.58 -6.34
CA ALA A 194 -1.57 -13.02 -5.92
C ALA A 194 -2.09 -12.01 -6.92
N LEU A 195 -3.43 -11.91 -6.94
CA LEU A 195 -4.18 -10.87 -7.61
C LEU A 195 -5.04 -10.17 -6.57
N ALA A 196 -4.96 -8.85 -6.50
CA ALA A 196 -5.78 -8.04 -5.63
C ALA A 196 -6.36 -6.85 -6.40
N ALA A 197 -7.46 -6.32 -5.90
CA ALA A 197 -8.09 -5.10 -6.37
C ALA A 197 -8.44 -4.25 -5.15
N ARG A 198 -8.08 -2.96 -5.18
CA ARG A 198 -8.23 -2.03 -4.05
C ARG A 198 -9.03 -0.79 -4.43
N ASP A 199 -9.70 -0.23 -3.44
CA ASP A 199 -10.39 1.06 -3.46
C ASP A 199 -11.43 1.17 -4.59
N PHE A 200 -12.17 0.08 -4.82
CA PHE A 200 -13.34 0.11 -5.69
C PHE A 200 -14.49 0.73 -4.91
N GLY A 201 -14.68 2.02 -5.13
CA GLY A 201 -15.58 2.84 -4.33
C GLY A 201 -15.85 4.21 -4.94
N CYS A 202 -16.62 5.00 -4.21
CA CYS A 202 -16.95 6.36 -4.59
C CYS A 202 -17.17 7.26 -3.38
N LEU A 203 -17.23 8.56 -3.65
CA LEU A 203 -17.73 9.58 -2.74
C LEU A 203 -19.22 9.31 -2.44
N LEU A 204 -19.57 9.30 -1.16
CA LEU A 204 -20.96 9.21 -0.68
C LEU A 204 -21.52 10.57 -0.29
N ARG A 205 -20.66 11.45 0.24
CA ARG A 205 -20.99 12.81 0.62
C ARG A 205 -19.81 13.72 0.32
N ASP A 206 -20.08 14.83 -0.36
CA ASP A 206 -19.07 15.80 -0.79
C ASP A 206 -18.67 16.78 0.33
N TYR A 207 -17.60 17.53 0.11
CA TYR A 207 -17.03 18.53 1.02
C TYR A 207 -17.90 19.78 1.17
N VAL A 208 -18.80 20.04 0.21
CA VAL A 208 -19.67 21.22 0.18
C VAL A 208 -21.13 20.80 0.41
N ASP A 209 -21.86 21.61 1.19
CA ASP A 209 -23.30 21.43 1.45
C ASP A 209 -24.15 22.32 0.53
N ASP A 210 -24.23 21.96 -0.76
CA ASP A 210 -24.89 22.75 -1.81
C ASP A 210 -26.07 22.02 -2.50
N ASP A 211 -26.62 20.97 -1.86
CA ASP A 211 -27.66 20.07 -2.39
C ASP A 211 -27.26 19.30 -3.69
N GLU A 212 -26.03 19.45 -4.19
CA GLU A 212 -25.50 18.73 -5.35
C GLU A 212 -24.47 17.67 -4.94
N ASN A 213 -24.88 16.40 -4.90
CA ASN A 213 -23.91 15.32 -4.68
C ASN A 213 -23.24 14.93 -6.01
N GLN A 214 -22.03 15.43 -6.22
CA GLN A 214 -21.21 15.03 -7.36
C GLN A 214 -20.63 13.62 -7.15
N TYR A 215 -20.63 12.83 -8.23
CA TYR A 215 -20.04 11.50 -8.20
C TYR A 215 -18.55 11.59 -8.49
N TYR A 216 -17.72 11.18 -7.52
CA TYR A 216 -16.29 11.02 -7.70
C TYR A 216 -15.85 9.58 -7.38
N PRO A 217 -15.10 8.93 -8.29
CA PRO A 217 -14.56 7.60 -8.06
C PRO A 217 -13.33 7.63 -7.14
N MET A 218 -13.11 6.53 -6.41
CA MET A 218 -11.84 6.25 -5.72
C MET A 218 -10.81 5.60 -6.66
N SER A 219 -9.60 5.29 -6.15
CA SER A 219 -8.42 4.94 -6.97
C SER A 219 -8.57 3.74 -7.92
N GLN A 220 -9.40 2.75 -7.56
CA GLN A 220 -9.68 1.53 -8.35
C GLN A 220 -8.41 0.87 -8.90
N THR A 221 -7.60 0.30 -8.01
CA THR A 221 -6.28 -0.22 -8.35
C THR A 221 -6.26 -1.74 -8.46
N PHE A 222 -5.78 -2.30 -9.57
CA PHE A 222 -5.46 -3.73 -9.66
C PHE A 222 -4.00 -4.00 -9.35
N ILE A 223 -3.71 -5.09 -8.66
CA ILE A 223 -2.36 -5.45 -8.22
C ILE A 223 -2.09 -6.91 -8.55
N PHE A 224 -1.02 -7.14 -9.30
CA PHE A 224 -0.48 -8.47 -9.52
C PHE A 224 0.84 -8.59 -8.77
N SER A 225 0.95 -9.52 -7.83
CA SER A 225 2.15 -9.69 -7.02
C SER A 225 2.65 -11.13 -7.01
N GLY A 226 3.95 -11.29 -6.78
CA GLY A 226 4.60 -12.58 -6.70
C GLY A 226 5.79 -12.52 -5.75
N TYR A 227 6.10 -13.66 -5.16
CA TYR A 227 7.31 -13.80 -4.35
C TYR A 227 8.05 -15.08 -4.70
N MET A 228 9.36 -15.07 -4.47
CA MET A 228 10.23 -16.23 -4.63
C MET A 228 11.32 -16.24 -3.56
N ARG A 229 11.45 -17.37 -2.85
CA ARG A 229 12.56 -17.64 -1.94
C ARG A 229 13.76 -18.13 -2.75
N ALA A 230 14.83 -17.35 -2.74
CA ALA A 230 16.02 -17.67 -3.51
C ALA A 230 16.67 -18.96 -3.00
N ARG A 231 16.89 -19.94 -3.89
CA ARG A 231 17.63 -21.16 -3.53
C ARG A 231 19.13 -20.91 -3.38
N ALA A 232 19.67 -19.95 -4.14
CA ALA A 232 21.09 -19.64 -4.17
C ALA A 232 21.56 -18.86 -2.92
N ILE A 233 20.69 -18.03 -2.36
CA ILE A 233 20.96 -17.25 -1.15
C ILE A 233 19.94 -17.68 -0.10
N PRO A 234 20.30 -18.60 0.81
CA PRO A 234 19.41 -19.05 1.86
C PRO A 234 18.87 -17.85 2.65
N ARG A 235 17.60 -17.90 3.04
CA ARG A 235 16.91 -16.86 3.84
C ARG A 235 16.60 -15.55 3.11
N LEU A 236 16.90 -15.43 1.82
CA LEU A 236 16.45 -14.32 0.99
C LEU A 236 15.11 -14.64 0.32
N THR A 237 14.14 -13.74 0.48
CA THR A 237 12.88 -13.73 -0.28
C THR A 237 12.85 -12.50 -1.15
N LEU A 238 12.58 -12.70 -2.44
CA LEU A 238 12.40 -11.64 -3.42
C LEU A 238 10.91 -11.45 -3.70
N PHE A 239 10.50 -10.21 -3.93
CA PHE A 239 9.13 -9.80 -4.19
C PHE A 239 9.08 -8.93 -5.43
N ALA A 240 7.98 -9.06 -6.17
CA ALA A 240 7.65 -8.18 -7.27
C ALA A 240 6.14 -7.93 -7.26
N ALA A 241 5.72 -6.69 -7.46
CA ALA A 241 4.32 -6.34 -7.68
C ALA A 241 4.20 -5.31 -8.79
N ALA A 242 3.22 -5.51 -9.67
CA ALA A 242 2.79 -4.53 -10.65
C ALA A 242 1.43 -3.98 -10.22
N GLU A 243 1.32 -2.66 -10.11
CA GLU A 243 0.09 -1.96 -9.76
C GLU A 243 -0.43 -1.20 -10.98
N PHE A 244 -1.74 -1.28 -11.18
CA PHE A 244 -2.47 -0.67 -12.27
C PHE A 244 -3.62 0.18 -11.70
N PRO A 245 -3.31 1.39 -11.18
CA PRO A 245 -4.32 2.34 -10.75
C PRO A 245 -5.07 2.94 -11.95
N ARG A 246 -6.31 3.40 -11.72
CA ARG A 246 -7.13 4.00 -12.80
C ARG A 246 -6.70 5.42 -13.12
N PHE A 247 -6.29 6.18 -12.11
CA PHE A 247 -6.03 7.63 -12.17
C PHE A 247 -4.56 7.99 -11.93
N ALA A 248 -3.64 7.02 -12.05
CA ALA A 248 -2.20 7.23 -11.97
C ALA A 248 -1.45 6.28 -12.92
N GLU A 249 -0.18 6.58 -13.19
CA GLU A 249 0.65 5.73 -14.05
C GLU A 249 0.88 4.35 -13.42
N PRO A 250 0.83 3.25 -14.20
CA PRO A 250 1.21 1.94 -13.71
C PRO A 250 2.66 1.89 -13.23
N PHE A 251 2.92 1.19 -12.14
CA PHE A 251 4.26 1.08 -11.56
C PHE A 251 4.61 -0.34 -11.12
N LEU A 252 5.92 -0.55 -10.98
CA LEU A 252 6.54 -1.81 -10.59
C LEU A 252 7.27 -1.61 -9.26
N ASN A 253 6.93 -2.45 -8.29
CA ASN A 253 7.59 -2.54 -7.00
C ASN A 253 8.44 -3.80 -6.96
N LEU A 254 9.71 -3.66 -6.60
CA LEU A 254 10.65 -4.75 -6.39
C LEU A 254 11.19 -4.67 -4.96
N ALA A 255 11.21 -5.79 -4.26
CA ALA A 255 11.71 -5.80 -2.89
C ALA A 255 12.41 -7.11 -2.52
N GLY A 256 13.20 -7.05 -1.46
CA GLY A 256 13.88 -8.18 -0.85
C GLY A 256 13.75 -8.17 0.67
N GLU A 257 13.48 -9.34 1.26
CA GLU A 257 13.51 -9.57 2.71
C GLU A 257 14.56 -10.65 3.00
N TYR A 258 15.52 -10.32 3.86
CA TYR A 258 16.57 -11.23 4.31
C TYR A 258 16.41 -11.55 5.79
N ASN A 259 16.30 -12.83 6.13
CA ASN A 259 16.11 -13.26 7.51
C ASN A 259 17.48 -13.46 8.20
N LEU A 260 17.78 -12.61 9.17
CA LEU A 260 18.94 -12.73 10.06
C LEU A 260 18.57 -13.66 11.22
N GLY A 261 18.81 -14.96 11.02
CA GLY A 261 18.48 -16.00 11.99
C GLY A 261 16.98 -16.32 11.98
N LYS A 262 16.33 -16.28 13.14
CA LYS A 262 14.88 -16.57 13.31
C LYS A 262 14.03 -15.36 13.69
N SER A 263 14.66 -14.29 14.19
CA SER A 263 13.95 -13.18 14.81
C SER A 263 14.17 -11.85 14.12
N PHE A 264 15.28 -11.65 13.40
CA PHE A 264 15.59 -10.38 12.76
C PHE A 264 15.38 -10.44 11.25
N PHE A 265 14.90 -9.35 10.68
CA PHE A 265 14.59 -9.20 9.26
C PHE A 265 15.17 -7.89 8.75
N VAL A 266 15.81 -7.93 7.60
CA VAL A 266 16.25 -6.75 6.86
C VAL A 266 15.46 -6.69 5.57
N ARG A 267 14.92 -5.52 5.25
CA ARG A 267 14.04 -5.30 4.11
C ARG A 267 14.56 -4.13 3.29
N LEU A 268 14.50 -4.29 1.98
CA LEU A 268 14.79 -3.24 1.02
C LEU A 268 13.72 -3.29 -0.07
N GLY A 269 13.20 -2.12 -0.44
CA GLY A 269 12.16 -1.93 -1.44
C GLY A 269 12.55 -0.82 -2.41
N PHE A 270 12.17 -1.01 -3.65
CA PHE A 270 12.36 -0.06 -4.74
C PHE A 270 11.08 -0.01 -5.56
N SER A 271 10.69 1.18 -5.96
CA SER A 271 9.48 1.43 -6.72
C SER A 271 9.80 2.35 -7.90
N ARG A 272 9.25 2.05 -9.07
CA ARG A 272 9.37 2.93 -10.25
C ARG A 272 8.21 2.74 -11.22
N THR A 273 7.84 3.80 -11.95
CA THR A 273 6.78 3.72 -12.96
C THR A 273 7.24 2.86 -14.15
N TRP A 274 6.31 2.19 -14.81
CA TRP A 274 6.62 1.41 -16.03
C TRP A 274 7.14 2.29 -17.16
N LEU A 275 6.62 3.51 -17.24
CA LEU A 275 7.03 4.49 -18.23
C LEU A 275 8.49 4.92 -18.01
N ASP A 276 8.87 5.20 -16.77
CA ASP A 276 10.26 5.55 -16.45
C ASP A 276 11.20 4.36 -16.65
N LEU A 277 10.80 3.14 -16.30
CA LEU A 277 11.60 1.95 -16.59
C LEU A 277 11.82 1.73 -18.09
N TYR A 278 10.80 1.96 -18.91
CA TYR A 278 10.91 1.88 -20.36
C TYR A 278 11.82 2.98 -20.92
N ARG A 279 11.69 4.21 -20.41
CA ARG A 279 12.53 5.35 -20.78
C ARG A 279 13.99 5.13 -20.35
N ASP A 280 14.25 4.71 -19.12
CA ASP A 280 15.59 4.35 -18.62
C ASP A 280 16.25 3.27 -19.48
N ALA A 281 15.47 2.25 -19.89
CA ALA A 281 15.97 1.19 -20.76
C ALA A 281 16.32 1.72 -22.16
N LEU A 282 15.51 2.62 -22.72
CA LEU A 282 15.81 3.30 -23.98
C LEU A 282 17.02 4.22 -23.85
N GLU A 283 17.18 4.93 -22.74
CA GLU A 283 18.33 5.82 -22.47
C GLU A 283 19.64 5.03 -22.37
N LEU A 284 19.65 3.90 -21.64
CA LEU A 284 20.79 2.96 -21.63
C LEU A 284 21.17 2.47 -23.03
N MET A 285 20.20 2.43 -23.95
CA MET A 285 20.42 2.04 -25.34
C MET A 285 20.72 3.22 -26.28
N ALA A 286 20.28 4.44 -25.96
CA ALA A 286 20.30 5.62 -26.85
C ALA A 286 21.25 6.74 -26.40
N SER A 287 21.81 6.68 -25.18
CA SER A 287 22.77 7.65 -24.64
C SER A 287 22.30 9.12 -24.71
N GLU A 288 21.03 9.39 -24.43
CA GLU A 288 20.47 10.74 -24.32
C GLU A 288 19.89 10.99 -22.91
N ASN A 289 20.34 12.08 -22.26
CA ASN A 289 19.87 12.48 -20.93
C ASN A 289 18.47 13.12 -21.00
N ARG A 290 17.62 12.83 -20.01
CA ARG A 290 16.37 13.56 -19.75
C ARG A 290 16.37 14.24 -18.37
N PRO A 291 15.61 15.34 -18.16
CA PRO A 291 15.22 15.84 -16.85
C PRO A 291 14.42 14.83 -15.98
N ASP A 292 14.76 14.81 -14.69
CA ASP A 292 14.23 13.97 -13.59
C ASP A 292 12.78 14.36 -13.20
N GLU A 293 11.78 13.75 -13.82
CA GLU A 293 10.39 13.88 -13.39
C GLU A 293 9.81 12.49 -13.09
N THR A 294 9.70 12.14 -11.80
CA THR A 294 9.08 10.89 -11.33
C THR A 294 7.72 11.21 -10.70
N ASN A 295 6.65 10.60 -11.20
CA ASN A 295 5.27 10.84 -10.72
C ASN A 295 4.92 10.14 -9.39
N ARG A 296 5.91 9.60 -8.65
CA ARG A 296 5.69 8.91 -7.38
C ARG A 296 6.64 9.43 -6.31
N ALA A 297 6.09 9.60 -5.10
CA ALA A 297 6.84 10.08 -3.96
C ALA A 297 7.87 9.07 -3.44
N HIS A 298 7.65 7.76 -3.49
CA HIS A 298 8.61 6.78 -2.95
C HIS A 298 9.62 6.28 -3.99
N MET A 299 10.92 6.45 -3.70
CA MET A 299 12.01 5.93 -4.55
C MET A 299 12.65 4.67 -3.95
N LEU A 300 13.06 4.75 -2.68
CA LEU A 300 13.79 3.71 -1.98
C LEU A 300 13.30 3.61 -0.55
N SER A 301 12.99 2.39 -0.12
CA SER A 301 12.62 2.12 1.27
C SER A 301 13.48 1.02 1.85
N ALA A 302 13.75 1.15 3.15
CA ALA A 302 14.50 0.18 3.93
C ALA A 302 13.77 -0.08 5.25
N GLY A 303 13.96 -1.27 5.82
CA GLY A 303 13.35 -1.58 7.09
C GLY A 303 14.02 -2.69 7.86
N LEU A 304 13.78 -2.68 9.16
CA LEU A 304 14.22 -3.68 10.12
C LEU A 304 13.00 -4.24 10.85
N GLY A 305 12.96 -5.56 11.01
CA GLY A 305 11.92 -6.23 11.77
C GLY A 305 12.53 -7.10 12.85
N TYR A 306 11.86 -7.16 13.99
CA TYR A 306 12.13 -8.09 15.08
C TYR A 306 10.86 -8.85 15.45
N ILE A 307 10.92 -10.18 15.45
CA ILE A 307 9.79 -11.06 15.80
C ILE A 307 10.15 -11.91 17.03
N HIS A 308 9.26 -11.81 18.01
CA HIS A 308 9.17 -12.68 19.18
C HIS A 308 7.78 -13.38 19.20
N PRO A 309 7.62 -14.55 19.84
CA PRO A 309 6.32 -15.23 19.88
C PRO A 309 5.15 -14.40 20.47
N LEU A 310 5.44 -13.43 21.33
CA LEU A 310 4.44 -12.57 21.98
C LEU A 310 4.28 -11.20 21.33
N PHE A 311 5.33 -10.69 20.69
CA PHE A 311 5.30 -9.35 20.09
C PHE A 311 6.25 -9.25 18.91
N SER A 312 6.03 -8.28 18.03
CA SER A 312 7.03 -7.86 17.05
C SER A 312 7.14 -6.35 17.00
N VAL A 313 8.29 -5.90 16.54
CA VAL A 313 8.58 -4.49 16.29
C VAL A 313 9.12 -4.38 14.88
N ASP A 314 8.55 -3.48 14.10
CA ASP A 314 8.95 -3.23 12.73
C ASP A 314 9.21 -1.73 12.56
N TYR A 315 10.32 -1.39 11.92
CA TYR A 315 10.71 -0.03 11.61
C TYR A 315 10.99 0.08 10.11
N SER A 316 10.57 1.18 9.50
CA SER A 316 10.90 1.50 8.12
C SER A 316 11.31 2.95 7.94
N PHE A 317 12.18 3.13 6.97
CA PHE A 317 12.66 4.40 6.48
C PHE A 317 12.40 4.47 4.98
N SER A 318 11.80 5.56 4.50
CA SER A 318 11.52 5.78 3.08
C SER A 318 12.16 7.09 2.65
N TYR A 319 12.90 7.05 1.55
CA TYR A 319 13.43 8.24 0.90
C TYR A 319 12.51 8.65 -0.24
N LEU A 320 12.01 9.88 -0.15
CA LEU A 320 11.05 10.40 -1.10
C LEU A 320 11.72 11.12 -2.28
N ALA A 321 11.09 11.07 -3.44
CA ALA A 321 11.55 11.69 -4.68
C ALA A 321 11.55 13.22 -4.57
N GLN A 322 12.32 13.88 -5.45
CA GLN A 322 12.17 15.31 -5.74
C GLN A 322 12.25 16.26 -4.52
N GLY A 323 13.03 15.89 -3.48
CA GLY A 323 13.19 16.74 -2.30
C GLY A 323 11.99 16.76 -1.36
N LEU A 324 11.02 15.86 -1.57
CA LEU A 324 9.87 15.63 -0.71
C LEU A 324 10.28 15.13 0.70
N GLY A 325 11.53 14.69 0.88
CA GLY A 325 12.11 14.49 2.20
C GLY A 325 12.14 13.02 2.64
N GLN A 326 11.92 12.78 3.93
CA GLN A 326 12.09 11.45 4.54
C GLN A 326 10.89 11.06 5.41
N GLU A 327 10.56 9.77 5.41
CA GLU A 327 9.51 9.22 6.27
C GLU A 327 10.04 8.10 7.16
N HIS A 328 9.60 8.13 8.41
CA HIS A 328 9.90 7.12 9.40
C HIS A 328 8.60 6.47 9.87
N ARG A 329 8.56 5.15 9.92
CA ARG A 329 7.43 4.41 10.49
C ARG A 329 7.90 3.43 11.54
N LEU A 330 7.17 3.34 12.65
CA LEU A 330 7.40 2.37 13.72
C LEU A 330 6.09 1.64 14.01
N GLY A 331 6.16 0.31 14.06
CA GLY A 331 5.02 -0.54 14.33
C GLY A 331 5.34 -1.54 15.44
N ILE A 332 4.34 -1.78 16.29
CA ILE A 332 4.40 -2.77 17.35
C ILE A 332 3.15 -3.64 17.23
N ARG A 333 3.37 -4.95 17.26
CA ARG A 333 2.29 -5.96 17.24
C ARG A 333 2.40 -6.85 18.46
N PHE A 334 1.27 -7.24 19.01
CA PHE A 334 1.13 -8.22 20.09
C PHE A 334 0.31 -9.42 19.62
N ASN A 335 0.77 -10.63 19.94
CA ASN A 335 0.10 -11.89 19.60
C ASN A 335 -0.30 -12.62 20.89
N PHE A 336 -1.59 -12.84 21.10
CA PHE A 336 -2.10 -13.46 22.33
C PHE A 336 -3.06 -14.63 22.08
#